data_AF-A0A959DXF3-F1
#
_entry.id   AF-A0A959DXF3-F1
#
_cell.length_a   1.000
_cell.length_b   1.000
_cell.length_c   1.000
_cell.angle_alpha   90.00
_cell.angle_beta   90.00
_cell.angle_gamma   90.00
#
_symmetry.space_group_name_H-M   'P 1'
#
loop_
_entity.id
_entity.type
_entity.pdbx_description
1 polymer ?
#
loop_
_entity_poly.entity_id
_entity_poly.type
_entity_poly.pdbx_seq_one_letter_code
_entity_poly.pdbx_strand_id
1 'polypeptide(L)'
;MSYRIVPIVITTILLSFSCLAQTPGDRAKSAASALRNGALVVRLVSNQRKTEAYREMLANPELKDKEKNRIETLLRETESETREKNSLIMKIFKAEFKICPVFFMYDSDSRRLLQKETGGFFLNDNLETDPSITLANIPYLVLKFAYTDESTTSRAEAMIFMDDQLQDLEAPFPYAFPLSNAGLALTHLTSGNLAFEKHFRKRVAKLNKRLAKAIGALLE
;
A
#
# COMPACT_ATOMS: atom_id res chain seq x y z
N MET A 1 -9.66 74.71 14.70
CA MET A 1 -10.41 73.46 14.98
C MET A 1 -9.91 72.41 13.98
N SER A 2 -8.71 71.87 14.18
CA SER A 2 -8.38 70.68 14.99
C SER A 2 -8.92 69.39 14.39
N TYR A 3 -8.26 68.90 13.34
CA TYR A 3 -8.40 67.53 12.85
C TYR A 3 -7.60 66.59 13.77
N ARG A 4 -8.31 65.64 14.42
CA ARG A 4 -7.71 64.57 15.22
C ARG A 4 -7.39 63.40 14.30
N ILE A 5 -6.10 63.12 14.11
CA ILE A 5 -5.60 61.90 13.47
C ILE A 5 -5.68 60.77 14.51
N VAL A 6 -6.49 59.75 14.24
CA VAL A 6 -6.54 58.51 15.03
C VAL A 6 -5.46 57.57 14.48
N PRO A 7 -4.50 57.09 15.30
CA PRO A 7 -3.53 56.13 14.81
C PRO A 7 -4.19 54.76 14.71
N ILE A 8 -4.20 54.20 13.50
CA ILE A 8 -4.56 52.80 13.25
C ILE A 8 -3.42 51.95 13.80
N VAL A 9 -3.65 51.29 14.93
CA VAL A 9 -2.75 50.29 15.48
C VAL A 9 -2.90 49.02 14.64
N ILE A 10 -1.98 48.81 13.69
CA ILE A 10 -1.86 47.54 12.97
C ILE A 10 -1.14 46.57 13.91
N THR A 11 -1.90 45.83 14.70
CA THR A 11 -1.38 44.71 15.49
C THR A 11 -1.13 43.54 14.55
N THR A 12 0.12 43.37 14.10
CA THR A 12 0.58 42.17 13.39
C THR A 12 0.53 40.99 14.36
N ILE A 13 -0.54 40.20 14.30
CA ILE A 13 -0.63 38.91 14.98
C ILE A 13 0.32 37.96 14.24
N LEU A 14 1.52 37.79 14.81
CA LEU A 14 2.41 36.67 14.54
C LEU A 14 1.70 35.39 15.02
N LEU A 15 0.91 34.78 14.14
CA LEU A 15 0.42 33.42 14.30
C LEU A 15 1.63 32.49 14.19
N SER A 16 2.19 32.15 15.35
CA SER A 16 3.10 31.02 15.52
C SER A 16 2.37 29.75 15.10
N PHE A 17 2.48 29.39 13.81
CA PHE A 17 2.22 28.03 13.35
C PHE A 17 3.29 27.14 13.96
N SER A 18 3.08 26.74 15.22
CA SER A 18 3.71 25.54 15.74
C SER A 18 3.13 24.37 14.95
N CYS A 19 3.77 24.06 13.83
CA CYS A 19 3.62 22.79 13.16
C CYS A 19 4.04 21.72 14.16
N LEU A 20 3.08 21.16 14.90
CA LEU A 20 3.29 20.01 15.75
C LEU A 20 3.59 18.82 14.85
N ALA A 21 4.85 18.70 14.42
CA ALA A 21 5.36 17.50 13.79
C ALA A 21 5.16 16.36 14.80
N GLN A 22 4.32 15.38 14.45
CA GLN A 22 4.11 14.20 15.29
C GLN A 22 5.44 13.50 15.49
N THR A 23 5.74 13.12 16.73
CA THR A 23 6.97 12.36 17.00
C THR A 23 6.84 10.94 16.41
N PRO A 24 7.96 10.25 16.10
CA PRO A 24 7.90 8.85 15.66
C PRO A 24 7.15 7.94 16.64
N GLY A 25 7.22 8.24 17.95
CA GLY A 25 6.45 7.54 18.98
C GLY A 25 4.95 7.75 18.85
N ASP A 26 4.50 8.97 18.58
CA ASP A 26 3.08 9.28 18.37
C ASP A 26 2.55 8.61 17.10
N ARG A 27 3.32 8.64 16.01
CA ARG A 27 2.99 7.94 14.77
C ARG A 27 2.86 6.43 15.00
N ALA A 28 3.77 5.83 15.78
CA ALA A 28 3.71 4.42 16.12
C ALA A 28 2.47 4.05 16.95
N LYS A 29 2.11 4.88 17.94
CA LYS A 29 0.88 4.70 18.74
C LYS A 29 -0.39 4.84 17.88
N SER A 30 -0.41 5.83 17.00
CA SER A 30 -1.50 6.03 16.03
C SER A 30 -1.66 4.81 15.12
N ALA A 31 -0.55 4.28 14.59
CA ALA A 31 -0.55 3.08 13.76
C ALA A 31 -1.04 1.84 14.53
N ALA A 32 -0.61 1.66 15.78
CA ALA A 32 -1.10 0.58 16.64
C ALA A 32 -2.61 0.70 16.90
N SER A 33 -3.11 1.92 17.16
CA SER A 33 -4.53 2.19 17.33
C SER A 33 -5.34 1.93 16.06
N ALA A 34 -4.82 2.34 14.90
CA ALA A 34 -5.44 2.09 13.60
C ALA A 34 -5.59 0.60 13.29
N LEU A 35 -4.60 -0.23 13.64
CA LEU A 35 -4.73 -1.68 13.50
C LEU A 35 -5.65 -2.31 14.55
N ARG A 36 -5.69 -1.79 15.78
CA ARG A 36 -6.56 -2.34 16.84
C ARG A 36 -8.04 -2.06 16.56
N ASN A 37 -8.36 -0.86 16.07
CA ASN A 37 -9.74 -0.35 15.99
C ASN A 37 -10.22 -0.11 14.55
N GLY A 38 -9.43 -0.52 13.56
CA GLY A 38 -9.63 -0.11 12.17
C GLY A 38 -9.41 -1.26 11.19
N ALA A 39 -8.77 -0.96 10.07
CA ALA A 39 -8.54 -1.93 9.01
C ALA A 39 -7.14 -1.87 8.39
N LEU A 40 -6.80 -2.91 7.64
CA LEU A 40 -5.61 -2.95 6.79
C LEU A 40 -6.03 -2.86 5.32
N VAL A 41 -5.50 -1.88 4.59
CA VAL A 41 -5.63 -1.79 3.14
C VAL A 41 -4.38 -2.36 2.49
N VAL A 42 -4.49 -3.51 1.83
CA VAL A 42 -3.39 -4.13 1.08
C VAL A 42 -3.38 -3.58 -0.35
N ARG A 43 -2.29 -2.89 -0.69
CA ARG A 43 -2.07 -2.29 -2.02
C ARG A 43 -1.41 -3.31 -2.94
N LEU A 44 -2.19 -3.82 -3.90
CA LEU A 44 -1.77 -4.79 -4.90
C LEU A 44 -1.19 -4.09 -6.13
N VAL A 45 -0.19 -4.71 -6.78
CA VAL A 45 0.44 -4.12 -7.97
C VAL A 45 -0.45 -4.36 -9.19
N SER A 46 -0.83 -3.31 -9.91
CA SER A 46 -1.64 -3.40 -11.14
C SER A 46 -0.82 -3.58 -12.41
N ASN A 47 0.45 -3.13 -12.41
CA ASN A 47 1.23 -2.95 -13.63
C ASN A 47 0.56 -2.06 -14.70
N GLN A 48 -0.40 -1.21 -14.31
CA GLN A 48 -1.25 -0.43 -15.22
C GLN A 48 -0.44 0.30 -16.30
N ARG A 49 0.60 1.07 -15.91
CA ARG A 49 1.47 1.80 -16.86
C ARG A 49 2.12 0.89 -17.91
N LYS A 50 2.58 -0.29 -17.49
CA LYS A 50 3.24 -1.26 -18.38
C LYS A 50 2.23 -1.87 -19.35
N THR A 51 1.05 -2.25 -18.87
CA THR A 51 -0.02 -2.83 -19.70
C THR A 51 -0.63 -1.79 -20.65
N GLU A 52 -0.78 -0.54 -20.23
CA GLU A 52 -1.23 0.57 -21.09
C GLU A 52 -0.24 0.84 -22.21
N ALA A 53 1.06 0.91 -21.90
CA ALA A 53 2.09 1.07 -22.92
C ALA A 53 2.06 -0.04 -23.99
N TYR A 54 1.83 -1.30 -23.59
CA TYR A 54 1.67 -2.39 -24.56
C TYR A 54 0.40 -2.24 -25.41
N ARG A 55 -0.71 -1.82 -24.81
CA ARG A 55 -1.96 -1.57 -25.54
C ARG A 55 -1.81 -0.41 -26.53
N GLU A 56 -1.13 0.67 -26.14
CA GLU A 56 -0.80 1.80 -27.02
C GLU A 56 0.07 1.37 -28.19
N MET A 57 1.11 0.55 -27.95
CA MET A 57 1.94 0.00 -29.03
C MET A 57 1.14 -0.87 -30.01
N LEU A 58 0.19 -1.67 -29.51
CA LEU A 58 -0.68 -2.52 -30.33
C LEU A 58 -1.69 -1.73 -31.17
N ALA A 59 -2.02 -0.50 -30.75
CA ALA A 59 -2.90 0.39 -31.50
C ALA A 59 -2.23 1.04 -32.72
N ASN A 60 -0.90 0.93 -32.86
CA ASN A 60 -0.18 1.48 -34.00
C ASN A 60 -0.49 0.65 -35.27
N PRO A 61 -1.10 1.25 -36.32
CA PRO A 61 -1.43 0.53 -37.55
C PRO A 61 -0.22 0.13 -38.40
N GLU A 62 0.95 0.72 -38.17
CA GLU A 62 2.20 0.43 -38.91
C GLU A 62 2.99 -0.75 -38.33
N LEU A 63 2.48 -1.38 -37.26
CA LEU A 63 3.17 -2.43 -36.54
C LEU A 63 3.24 -3.72 -37.39
N LYS A 64 4.44 -4.31 -37.52
CA LYS A 64 4.61 -5.58 -38.25
C LYS A 64 4.03 -6.75 -37.46
N ASP A 65 3.51 -7.77 -38.16
CA ASP A 65 2.88 -8.94 -37.53
C ASP A 65 3.74 -9.62 -36.45
N LYS A 66 5.04 -9.76 -36.68
CA LYS A 66 5.96 -10.37 -35.71
C LYS A 66 6.09 -9.52 -34.43
N GLU A 67 6.12 -8.21 -34.57
CA GLU A 67 6.21 -7.28 -33.44
C GLU A 67 4.89 -7.26 -32.67
N LYS A 68 3.75 -7.25 -33.40
CA LYS A 68 2.41 -7.38 -32.82
C LYS A 68 2.29 -8.62 -31.95
N ASN A 69 2.60 -9.80 -32.48
CA ASN A 69 2.54 -11.07 -31.75
C ASN A 69 3.42 -11.07 -30.49
N ARG A 70 4.61 -10.44 -30.56
CA ARG A 70 5.50 -10.30 -29.41
C ARG A 70 4.88 -9.43 -28.32
N ILE A 71 4.31 -8.29 -28.68
CA ILE A 71 3.70 -7.36 -27.71
C ILE A 71 2.43 -7.96 -27.10
N GLU A 72 1.60 -8.64 -27.90
CA GLU A 72 0.43 -9.38 -27.39
C GLU A 72 0.85 -10.45 -26.37
N THR A 73 1.95 -11.16 -26.63
CA THR A 73 2.49 -12.16 -25.70
C THR A 73 2.94 -11.50 -24.39
N LEU A 74 3.71 -10.41 -24.46
CA LEU A 74 4.17 -9.67 -23.28
C LEU A 74 3.02 -9.09 -22.45
N LEU A 75 1.98 -8.60 -23.11
CA LEU A 75 0.77 -8.10 -22.46
C LEU A 75 0.07 -9.23 -21.72
N ARG A 76 -0.22 -10.35 -22.39
CA ARG A 76 -0.88 -11.51 -21.81
C ARG A 76 -0.09 -12.10 -20.64
N GLU A 77 1.22 -12.25 -20.78
CA GLU A 77 2.10 -12.75 -19.70
C GLU A 77 2.07 -11.79 -18.51
N THR A 78 2.21 -10.49 -18.76
CA THR A 78 2.17 -9.48 -17.69
C THR A 78 0.83 -9.48 -16.95
N GLU A 79 -0.30 -9.56 -17.67
CA GLU A 79 -1.63 -9.61 -17.08
C GLU A 79 -1.84 -10.90 -16.26
N SER A 80 -1.45 -12.07 -16.79
CA SER A 80 -1.57 -13.37 -16.11
C SER A 80 -0.75 -13.42 -14.82
N GLU A 81 0.54 -13.08 -14.91
CA GLU A 81 1.45 -13.07 -13.75
C GLU A 81 0.96 -12.11 -12.66
N THR A 82 0.49 -10.92 -13.07
CA THR A 82 -0.05 -9.93 -12.14
C THR A 82 -1.29 -10.46 -11.44
N ARG A 83 -2.22 -11.07 -12.18
CA ARG A 83 -3.46 -11.63 -11.63
C ARG A 83 -3.20 -12.79 -10.69
N GLU A 84 -2.35 -13.74 -11.08
CA GLU A 84 -1.99 -14.90 -10.25
C GLU A 84 -1.34 -14.46 -8.94
N LYS A 85 -0.38 -13.52 -9.01
CA LYS A 85 0.26 -12.95 -7.84
C LYS A 85 -0.73 -12.30 -6.89
N ASN A 86 -1.56 -11.39 -7.42
CA ASN A 86 -2.51 -10.63 -6.62
C ASN A 86 -3.58 -11.53 -6.00
N SER A 87 -4.02 -12.56 -6.73
CA SER A 87 -4.96 -13.55 -6.24
C SER A 87 -4.37 -14.34 -5.07
N LEU A 88 -3.10 -14.75 -5.18
CA LEU A 88 -2.43 -15.47 -4.11
C LEU A 88 -2.22 -14.61 -2.86
N ILE A 89 -1.79 -13.36 -3.03
CA ILE A 89 -1.66 -12.41 -1.91
C ILE A 89 -3.02 -12.24 -1.23
N MET A 90 -4.09 -11.96 -1.99
CA MET A 90 -5.43 -11.78 -1.45
C MET A 90 -5.91 -13.03 -0.69
N LYS A 91 -5.79 -14.21 -1.30
CA LYS A 91 -6.15 -15.50 -0.70
C LYS A 91 -5.42 -15.70 0.63
N ILE A 92 -4.11 -15.46 0.67
CA ILE A 92 -3.32 -15.68 1.88
C ILE A 92 -3.66 -14.66 2.97
N PHE A 93 -3.79 -13.37 2.63
CA PHE A 93 -4.16 -12.36 3.62
C PHE A 93 -5.55 -12.63 4.21
N LYS A 94 -6.56 -12.95 3.39
CA LYS A 94 -7.90 -13.32 3.87
C LYS A 94 -7.87 -14.55 4.78
N ALA A 95 -7.07 -15.56 4.44
CA ALA A 95 -6.96 -16.78 5.22
C ALA A 95 -6.18 -16.60 6.53
N GLU A 96 -5.06 -15.87 6.49
CA GLU A 96 -4.05 -15.89 7.55
C GLU A 96 -3.99 -14.63 8.39
N PHE A 97 -4.34 -13.44 7.87
CA PHE A 97 -4.26 -12.20 8.63
C PHE A 97 -5.44 -12.10 9.61
N LYS A 98 -5.17 -11.86 10.90
CA LYS A 98 -6.17 -11.95 11.98
C LYS A 98 -6.21 -10.74 12.92
N ILE A 99 -5.52 -9.66 12.60
CA ILE A 99 -5.45 -8.47 13.47
C ILE A 99 -6.71 -7.61 13.33
N CYS A 100 -7.10 -7.33 12.09
CA CYS A 100 -8.24 -6.50 11.75
C CYS A 100 -8.79 -6.86 10.35
N PRO A 101 -9.96 -6.33 9.94
CA PRO A 101 -10.47 -6.49 8.58
C PRO A 101 -9.45 -6.04 7.52
N VAL A 102 -9.43 -6.75 6.39
CA VAL A 102 -8.51 -6.49 5.28
C VAL A 102 -9.28 -6.11 4.03
N PHE A 103 -8.89 -4.99 3.44
CA PHE A 103 -9.37 -4.51 2.15
C PHE A 103 -8.23 -4.57 1.14
N PHE A 104 -8.57 -4.67 -0.15
CA PHE A 104 -7.60 -4.74 -1.23
C PHE A 104 -7.89 -3.66 -2.25
N MET A 105 -6.85 -2.99 -2.74
CA MET A 105 -6.95 -2.00 -3.82
C MET A 105 -5.75 -2.15 -4.74
N TYR A 106 -5.86 -1.67 -5.97
CA TYR A 106 -4.70 -1.53 -6.83
C TYR A 106 -3.84 -0.32 -6.44
N ASP A 107 -2.55 -0.39 -6.76
CA ASP A 107 -1.60 0.68 -6.56
C ASP A 107 -1.92 1.94 -7.37
N SER A 108 -2.57 1.77 -8.51
CA SER A 108 -3.14 2.83 -9.35
C SER A 108 -4.15 3.71 -8.61
N ASP A 109 -4.91 3.13 -7.67
CA ASP A 109 -5.96 3.82 -6.92
C ASP A 109 -5.45 4.53 -5.66
N SER A 110 -4.13 4.53 -5.42
CA SER A 110 -3.54 5.19 -4.23
C SER A 110 -3.93 6.66 -4.10
N ARG A 111 -4.10 7.37 -5.23
CA ARG A 111 -4.53 8.77 -5.24
C ARG A 111 -5.93 8.95 -4.65
N ARG A 112 -6.86 8.04 -4.95
CA ARG A 112 -8.24 8.06 -4.44
C ARG A 112 -8.24 7.92 -2.92
N LEU A 113 -7.41 7.01 -2.40
CA LEU A 113 -7.23 6.84 -0.95
C LEU A 113 -6.63 8.09 -0.28
N LEU A 114 -5.65 8.74 -0.92
CA LEU A 114 -5.06 9.99 -0.43
C LEU A 114 -6.08 11.14 -0.41
N GLN A 115 -6.99 11.16 -1.39
CA GLN A 115 -8.12 12.09 -1.47
C GLN A 115 -9.26 11.75 -0.50
N LYS A 116 -9.05 10.77 0.39
CA LYS A 116 -10.01 10.31 1.40
C LYS A 116 -11.32 9.79 0.80
N GLU A 117 -11.27 9.27 -0.42
CA GLU A 117 -12.37 8.48 -0.96
C GLU A 117 -12.50 7.18 -0.16
N THR A 118 -13.73 6.81 0.20
CA THR A 118 -13.99 5.71 1.13
C THR A 118 -14.52 4.45 0.46
N GLY A 119 -14.74 4.45 -0.86
CA GLY A 119 -15.30 3.32 -1.60
C GLY A 119 -15.20 3.49 -3.11
N GLY A 120 -15.63 2.49 -3.87
CA GLY A 120 -15.64 2.56 -5.34
C GLY A 120 -14.32 2.21 -6.03
N PHE A 121 -13.30 1.74 -5.30
CA PHE A 121 -12.02 1.24 -5.83
C PHE A 121 -11.48 0.01 -5.09
N PHE A 122 -12.21 -0.50 -4.09
CA PHE A 122 -11.81 -1.72 -3.40
C PHE A 122 -12.19 -2.95 -4.21
N LEU A 123 -11.39 -4.01 -4.07
CA LEU A 123 -11.48 -5.22 -4.87
C LEU A 123 -12.26 -6.31 -4.17
N ASN A 124 -13.11 -7.00 -4.93
CA ASN A 124 -13.76 -8.24 -4.53
C ASN A 124 -12.81 -9.46 -4.67
N ASP A 125 -13.35 -10.66 -4.44
CA ASP A 125 -12.61 -11.94 -4.53
C ASP A 125 -12.04 -12.23 -5.93
N ASN A 126 -12.60 -11.63 -6.98
CA ASN A 126 -12.19 -11.81 -8.37
C ASN A 126 -11.12 -10.80 -8.83
N LEU A 127 -10.64 -9.94 -7.91
CA LEU A 127 -9.75 -8.82 -8.21
C LEU A 127 -10.39 -7.72 -9.08
N GLU A 128 -11.71 -7.61 -9.02
CA GLU A 128 -12.49 -6.60 -9.72
C GLU A 128 -12.95 -5.54 -8.73
N THR A 129 -13.02 -4.29 -9.17
CA THR A 129 -13.54 -3.20 -8.35
C THR A 129 -15.01 -3.44 -8.02
N ASP A 130 -15.34 -3.36 -6.74
CA ASP A 130 -16.69 -3.52 -6.24
C ASP A 130 -17.11 -2.26 -5.47
N PRO A 131 -18.05 -1.46 -6.04
CA PRO A 131 -18.53 -0.24 -5.40
C PRO A 131 -19.23 -0.44 -4.05
N SER A 132 -19.68 -1.66 -3.74
CA SER A 132 -20.33 -1.97 -2.45
C SER A 132 -19.33 -2.04 -1.29
N ILE A 133 -18.04 -2.21 -1.58
CA ILE A 133 -16.98 -2.30 -0.58
C ILE A 133 -16.54 -0.88 -0.19
N THR A 134 -16.64 -0.56 1.10
CA THR A 134 -16.26 0.74 1.67
C THR A 134 -15.50 0.59 2.99
N LEU A 135 -14.58 1.53 3.25
CA LEU A 135 -13.86 1.66 4.52
C LEU A 135 -14.71 2.23 5.66
N ALA A 136 -15.93 2.71 5.39
CA ALA A 136 -16.86 3.22 6.41
C ALA A 136 -16.26 4.24 7.41
N ASN A 137 -15.29 5.05 6.97
CA ASN A 137 -14.58 6.05 7.78
C ASN A 137 -13.86 5.52 9.05
N ILE A 138 -13.51 4.22 9.09
CA ILE A 138 -12.68 3.68 10.18
C ILE A 138 -11.20 4.01 9.94
N PRO A 139 -10.37 4.12 11.00
CA PRO A 139 -8.93 4.30 10.82
C PRO A 139 -8.32 3.12 10.05
N TYR A 140 -7.25 3.36 9.30
CA TYR A 140 -6.61 2.30 8.53
C TYR A 140 -5.11 2.52 8.41
N LEU A 141 -4.40 1.43 8.17
CA LEU A 141 -3.04 1.45 7.60
C LEU A 141 -3.05 0.89 6.19
N VAL A 142 -2.04 1.26 5.41
CA VAL A 142 -1.84 0.72 4.07
C VAL A 142 -0.61 -0.17 4.08
N LEU A 143 -0.68 -1.34 3.45
CA LEU A 143 0.46 -2.23 3.23
C LEU A 143 0.85 -2.22 1.77
N LYS A 144 2.10 -1.88 1.45
CA LYS A 144 2.68 -2.02 0.11
C LYS A 144 3.73 -3.12 0.06
N PHE A 145 4.04 -3.56 -1.15
CA PHE A 145 5.17 -4.43 -1.46
C PHE A 145 6.22 -3.59 -2.19
N ALA A 146 7.41 -3.46 -1.61
CA ALA A 146 8.51 -2.69 -2.18
C ALA A 146 9.87 -3.22 -1.71
N TYR A 147 10.94 -2.82 -2.38
CA TYR A 147 12.30 -3.14 -1.95
C TYR A 147 12.73 -2.21 -0.81
N THR A 148 13.40 -2.78 0.21
CA THR A 148 14.04 -1.98 1.26
C THR A 148 15.30 -1.31 0.71
N ASP A 149 15.59 -0.09 1.19
CA ASP A 149 16.83 0.61 0.85
C ASP A 149 18.10 -0.14 1.33
N GLU A 150 19.18 0.05 0.57
CA GLU A 150 20.49 -0.58 0.80
C GLU A 150 21.09 -0.29 2.17
N SER A 151 20.71 0.85 2.79
CA SER A 151 21.29 1.30 4.06
C SER A 151 20.91 0.45 5.28
N THR A 152 19.88 -0.41 5.17
CA THR A 152 19.35 -1.16 6.33
C THR A 152 19.23 -2.67 6.10
N THR A 153 18.99 -3.14 4.88
CA THR A 153 18.99 -4.58 4.54
C THR A 153 19.29 -4.79 3.06
N SER A 154 20.02 -5.85 2.72
CA SER A 154 20.38 -6.26 1.36
C SER A 154 19.16 -6.30 0.41
N ARG A 155 18.82 -5.17 -0.24
CA ARG A 155 17.73 -4.94 -1.23
C ARG A 155 16.71 -6.07 -1.31
N ALA A 156 15.96 -6.27 -0.25
CA ALA A 156 14.97 -7.33 -0.18
C ALA A 156 13.59 -6.75 -0.45
N GLU A 157 12.78 -7.46 -1.23
CA GLU A 157 11.35 -7.17 -1.28
C GLU A 157 10.76 -7.35 0.13
N ALA A 158 9.89 -6.43 0.54
CA ALA A 158 9.31 -6.39 1.87
C ALA A 158 7.84 -5.94 1.82
N MET A 159 7.08 -6.41 2.81
CA MET A 159 5.82 -5.79 3.19
C MET A 159 6.13 -4.56 4.04
N ILE A 160 5.69 -3.39 3.59
CA ILE A 160 5.96 -2.09 4.23
C ILE A 160 4.63 -1.43 4.59
N PHE A 161 4.48 -1.04 5.85
CA PHE A 161 3.32 -0.28 6.33
C PHE A 161 3.48 1.21 6.06
N MET A 162 2.38 1.83 5.66
CA MET A 162 2.22 3.26 5.49
C MET A 162 1.04 3.75 6.33
N ASP A 163 1.08 5.02 6.70
CA ASP A 163 -0.05 5.72 7.29
C ASP A 163 -1.11 6.10 6.24
N ASP A 164 -2.14 6.81 6.69
CA ASP A 164 -3.27 7.29 5.89
C ASP A 164 -2.90 8.43 4.92
N GLN A 165 -1.67 8.93 4.98
CA GLN A 165 -1.06 9.88 4.06
C GLN A 165 -0.09 9.20 3.07
N LEU A 166 -0.06 7.85 3.08
CA LEU A 166 0.82 7.02 2.26
C LEU A 166 2.32 7.25 2.53
N GLN A 167 2.66 7.72 3.73
CA GLN A 167 4.04 7.83 4.17
C GLN A 167 4.46 6.55 4.89
N ASP A 168 5.65 6.05 4.57
CA ASP A 168 6.19 4.86 5.21
C ASP A 168 6.30 5.09 6.72
N LEU A 169 5.87 4.09 7.47
CA LEU A 169 6.07 4.07 8.90
C LEU A 169 7.54 3.78 9.22
N GLU A 170 7.94 4.14 10.42
CA GLU A 170 9.29 3.98 10.95
C GLU A 170 9.24 3.41 12.37
N ALA A 171 10.40 3.13 12.95
CA ALA A 171 10.48 2.69 14.34
C ALA A 171 9.86 3.75 15.28
N PRO A 172 9.24 3.35 16.41
CA PRO A 172 9.27 2.03 17.05
C PRO A 172 8.22 1.02 16.56
N PHE A 173 7.35 1.39 15.62
CA PHE A 173 6.39 0.45 15.03
C PHE A 173 7.11 -0.57 14.14
N PRO A 174 6.73 -1.86 14.12
CA PRO A 174 7.29 -2.81 13.16
C PRO A 174 6.78 -2.50 11.75
N TYR A 175 7.50 -1.66 11.01
CA TYR A 175 7.05 -1.11 9.72
C TYR A 175 7.43 -1.94 8.50
N ALA A 176 8.56 -2.66 8.54
CA ALA A 176 9.06 -3.44 7.41
C ALA A 176 9.24 -4.94 7.75
N PHE A 177 8.82 -5.79 6.80
CA PHE A 177 8.91 -7.24 6.92
C PHE A 177 9.51 -7.82 5.63
N PRO A 178 10.83 -8.07 5.63
CA PRO A 178 11.51 -8.65 4.48
C PRO A 178 10.95 -10.03 4.11
N LEU A 179 10.78 -10.21 2.81
CA LEU A 179 10.44 -11.47 2.15
C LEU A 179 11.71 -12.25 1.75
N SER A 180 12.90 -11.79 2.15
CA SER A 180 14.25 -12.21 1.70
C SER A 180 14.61 -13.71 1.71
N ASN A 181 13.82 -14.60 2.31
CA ASN A 181 14.02 -16.06 2.18
C ASN A 181 12.86 -16.75 1.44
N ALA A 182 12.11 -15.99 0.65
CA ALA A 182 10.97 -16.39 -0.15
C ALA A 182 11.07 -15.70 -1.53
N GLY A 183 11.95 -16.22 -2.39
CA GLY A 183 11.78 -16.01 -3.82
C GLY A 183 12.29 -14.69 -4.40
N LEU A 184 13.38 -14.84 -5.15
CA LEU A 184 13.44 -14.47 -6.57
C LEU A 184 12.22 -14.94 -7.42
N ALA A 185 11.09 -15.27 -6.80
CA ALA A 185 9.99 -16.08 -7.33
C ALA A 185 8.65 -15.34 -7.33
N LEU A 186 8.61 -14.04 -6.99
CA LEU A 186 7.47 -13.21 -7.38
C LEU A 186 7.48 -12.94 -8.89
N THR A 187 8.67 -12.92 -9.50
CA THR A 187 8.91 -12.75 -10.95
C THR A 187 8.91 -14.06 -11.73
N HIS A 188 8.85 -15.22 -11.05
CA HIS A 188 8.89 -16.55 -11.67
C HIS A 188 7.76 -17.45 -11.15
N LEU A 189 6.52 -16.94 -11.17
CA LEU A 189 5.31 -17.69 -10.79
C LEU A 189 5.00 -18.88 -11.72
N THR A 190 5.78 -19.11 -12.76
CA THR A 190 5.55 -20.14 -13.78
C THR A 190 6.01 -21.55 -13.41
N SER A 191 6.64 -21.80 -12.24
CA SER A 191 7.13 -23.17 -11.91
C SER A 191 7.22 -23.59 -10.43
N GLY A 192 6.70 -22.82 -9.45
CA GLY A 192 6.90 -23.15 -8.02
C GLY A 192 5.86 -22.64 -7.00
N ASN A 193 4.58 -22.54 -7.39
CA ASN A 193 3.51 -21.89 -6.63
C ASN A 193 3.40 -22.33 -5.15
N LEU A 194 3.51 -23.64 -4.86
CA LEU A 194 3.34 -24.17 -3.50
C LEU A 194 4.42 -23.73 -2.50
N ALA A 195 5.68 -23.62 -2.94
CA ALA A 195 6.77 -23.21 -2.07
C ALA A 195 6.62 -21.73 -1.70
N PHE A 196 6.36 -20.88 -2.70
CA PHE A 196 6.08 -19.47 -2.47
C PHE A 196 4.86 -19.26 -1.57
N GLU A 197 3.73 -19.93 -1.86
CA GLU A 197 2.52 -19.88 -1.01
C GLU A 197 2.83 -20.25 0.45
N LYS A 198 3.53 -21.37 0.68
CA LYS A 198 3.92 -21.81 2.03
C LYS A 198 4.80 -20.79 2.74
N HIS A 199 5.81 -20.25 2.04
CA HIS A 199 6.70 -19.25 2.61
C HIS A 199 5.97 -17.95 2.92
N PHE A 200 5.11 -17.48 2.02
CA PHE A 200 4.34 -16.25 2.19
C PHE A 200 3.34 -16.39 3.33
N ARG A 201 2.62 -17.52 3.45
CA ARG A 201 1.78 -17.83 4.62
C ARG A 201 2.56 -17.75 5.93
N LYS A 202 3.75 -18.35 5.99
CA LYS A 202 4.62 -18.27 7.17
C LYS A 202 5.03 -16.82 7.50
N ARG A 203 5.23 -15.97 6.49
CA ARG A 203 5.55 -14.55 6.67
C ARG A 203 4.35 -13.77 7.20
N VAL A 204 3.14 -13.99 6.68
CA VAL A 204 1.91 -13.37 7.21
C VAL A 204 1.63 -13.83 8.65
N ALA A 205 1.86 -15.10 8.98
CA ALA A 205 1.75 -15.59 10.35
C ALA A 205 2.77 -14.91 11.29
N LYS A 206 4.01 -14.69 10.83
CA LYS A 206 5.03 -13.94 11.59
C LYS A 206 4.66 -12.47 11.74
N LEU A 207 4.07 -11.88 10.70
CA LEU A 207 3.54 -10.52 10.70
C LEU A 207 2.49 -10.36 11.82
N ASN A 208 1.47 -11.23 11.88
CA ASN A 208 0.46 -11.22 12.95
C ASN A 208 1.09 -11.20 14.35
N LYS A 209 2.06 -12.10 14.61
CA LYS A 209 2.72 -12.19 15.93
C LYS A 209 3.45 -10.90 16.30
N ARG A 210 4.16 -10.28 15.36
CA ARG A 210 4.89 -9.03 15.59
C ARG A 210 3.95 -7.85 15.80
N LEU A 211 2.89 -7.76 15.01
CA LEU A 211 1.87 -6.71 15.17
C LEU A 211 1.14 -6.83 16.50
N ALA A 212 0.66 -8.02 16.87
CA ALA A 212 -0.01 -8.23 18.15
C ALA A 212 0.87 -7.81 19.34
N LYS A 213 2.16 -8.18 19.32
CA LYS A 213 3.12 -7.75 20.35
C LYS A 213 3.30 -6.23 20.37
N ALA A 214 3.48 -5.59 19.22
CA ALA A 214 3.69 -4.15 19.14
C ALA A 214 2.45 -3.36 19.56
N ILE A 215 1.25 -3.81 19.16
CA ILE A 215 -0.03 -3.20 19.53
C ILE A 215 -0.28 -3.29 21.04
N GLY A 216 0.13 -4.38 21.70
CA GLY A 216 0.12 -4.45 23.17
C GLY A 216 1.07 -3.44 23.78
N ALA A 217 2.35 -3.52 23.42
CA ALA A 217 3.42 -2.69 24.01
C ALA A 217 3.30 -1.18 23.79
N LEU A 218 2.63 -0.73 22.72
CA LEU A 218 2.48 0.70 22.40
C LEU A 218 1.23 1.34 23.02
N LEU A 219 0.25 0.54 23.44
CA LEU A 219 -1.05 1.01 23.93
C LEU A 219 -1.27 0.70 25.43
N GLU A 220 -0.31 0.05 26.08
CA GLU A 220 -0.17 -0.05 27.54
C GLU A 220 0.69 1.11 28.07
#